data_AF-A0A349LZ18-F1
#
_entry.id   AF-A0A349LZ18-F1
#
_cell.length_a   1.000
_cell.length_b   1.000
_cell.length_c   1.000
_cell.angle_alpha   90.00
_cell.angle_beta   90.00
_cell.angle_gamma   90.00
#
_symmetry.space_group_name_H-M   'P 1'
#
loop_
_entity.id
_entity.type
_entity.pdbx_description
1 polymer ?
#
loop_
_entity_poly.entity_id
_entity_poly.type
_entity_poly.pdbx_seq_one_letter_code
_entity_poly.pdbx_strand_id
1 'polypeptide(L)'
;MPPNDSKQTRTAEKILRRVKHLRDYMQPGEIPLLAVPTIWDSGKEQRTTPCEVIVTNQRLIGYYAVDFPRRRRFLEERSLSTINSVTLRHKTYEPLFRELMVSDGQSKLYIRAPRRQIEALYSALRSATEQYVPAASTTFEDTPPSEEVRPATPPPTSAYGRQDIRTPFSGSPLAIALLFVGGLVIEVIGFGLWMMTQSLQAGLPLFIAGLVAVLTATFLRRQRQAIK
;
A
#
# COMPACT_ATOMS: atom_id res chain seq x y z
N MET A 1 15.15 -8.15 32.99
CA MET A 1 15.46 -6.71 32.79
C MET A 1 15.53 -6.47 31.28
N PRO A 2 14.50 -5.92 30.62
CA PRO A 2 14.44 -5.92 29.16
C PRO A 2 15.25 -4.75 28.58
N PRO A 3 16.21 -4.98 27.67
CA PRO A 3 17.06 -3.95 27.05
C PRO A 3 16.36 -3.13 25.94
N ASN A 4 15.04 -3.25 25.77
CA ASN A 4 14.32 -2.76 24.59
C ASN A 4 13.66 -1.38 24.77
N ASP A 5 13.40 -0.96 26.01
CA ASP A 5 12.62 0.25 26.30
C ASP A 5 13.37 1.52 25.85
N SER A 6 14.69 1.60 26.09
CA SER A 6 15.50 2.78 25.74
C SER A 6 15.54 3.06 24.23
N LYS A 7 15.58 2.01 23.41
CA LYS A 7 15.59 2.12 21.94
C LYS A 7 14.22 2.50 21.40
N GLN A 8 13.14 1.96 21.99
CA GLN A 8 11.77 2.34 21.64
C GLN A 8 11.49 3.79 22.00
N THR A 9 11.86 4.26 23.20
CA THR A 9 11.70 5.66 23.62
C THR A 9 12.44 6.62 22.68
N ARG A 10 13.69 6.32 22.32
CA ARG A 10 14.45 7.15 21.37
C ARG A 10 13.82 7.21 19.98
N THR A 11 13.25 6.09 19.52
CA THR A 11 12.55 6.01 18.23
C THR A 11 11.25 6.82 18.27
N ALA A 12 10.49 6.67 19.34
CA ALA A 12 9.26 7.41 19.58
C ALA A 12 9.50 8.93 19.58
N GLU A 13 10.52 9.39 20.31
CA GLU A 13 10.91 10.80 20.30
C GLU A 13 11.29 11.30 18.91
N LYS A 14 12.04 10.51 18.14
CA LYS A 14 12.41 10.87 16.76
C LYS A 14 11.19 11.03 15.87
N ILE A 15 10.19 10.15 16.02
CA ILE A 15 8.93 10.22 15.26
C ILE A 15 8.15 11.46 15.69
N LEU A 16 7.98 11.71 16.99
CA LEU A 16 7.24 12.87 17.51
C LEU A 16 7.88 14.21 17.06
N ARG A 17 9.21 14.29 17.00
CA ARG A 17 9.91 15.47 16.47
C ARG A 17 9.70 15.67 14.97
N ARG A 18 9.64 14.57 14.20
CA ARG A 18 9.44 14.61 12.74
C ARG A 18 8.00 14.92 12.36
N VAL A 19 7.05 14.34 13.09
CA VAL A 19 5.61 14.44 12.82
C VAL A 19 5.00 15.50 13.73
N LYS A 20 5.02 16.76 13.27
CA LYS A 20 4.45 17.89 14.02
C LYS A 20 3.00 17.61 14.42
N HIS A 21 2.62 18.02 15.63
CA HIS A 21 1.26 17.85 16.19
C HIS A 21 0.78 16.40 16.36
N LEU A 22 1.61 15.39 16.11
CA LEU A 22 1.20 13.99 16.33
C LEU A 22 0.76 13.75 17.77
N ARG A 23 1.49 14.33 18.74
CA ARG A 23 1.21 14.14 20.17
C ARG A 23 -0.20 14.59 20.56
N ASP A 24 -0.72 15.63 19.90
CA ASP A 24 -2.04 16.20 20.17
C ASP A 24 -3.17 15.22 19.82
N TYR A 25 -2.89 14.25 18.93
CA TYR A 25 -3.84 13.22 18.50
C TYR A 25 -3.58 11.86 19.15
N MET A 26 -2.54 11.71 19.98
CA MET A 26 -2.19 10.44 20.62
C MET A 26 -2.98 10.20 21.91
N GLN A 27 -3.34 8.94 22.17
CA GLN A 27 -3.99 8.54 23.41
C GLN A 27 -2.97 8.50 24.57
N PRO A 28 -3.43 8.61 25.83
CA PRO A 28 -2.56 8.46 27.00
C PRO A 28 -1.85 7.09 26.98
N GLY A 29 -0.53 7.07 27.21
CA GLY A 29 0.27 5.85 27.18
C GLY A 29 0.53 5.27 25.79
N GLU A 30 0.09 5.95 24.73
CA GLU A 30 0.37 5.55 23.35
C GLU A 30 1.80 5.95 22.96
N ILE A 31 2.49 5.05 22.27
CA ILE A 31 3.89 5.19 21.84
C ILE A 31 3.96 4.88 20.33
N PRO A 32 4.52 5.77 19.50
CA PRO A 32 4.70 5.50 18.09
C PRO A 32 5.91 4.59 17.88
N LEU A 33 5.70 3.49 17.16
CA LEU A 33 6.70 2.45 16.88
C LEU A 33 7.36 2.67 15.52
N LEU A 34 6.57 3.08 14.52
CA LEU A 34 7.05 3.32 13.15
C LEU A 34 6.23 4.44 12.50
N ALA A 35 6.86 5.25 11.66
CA ALA A 35 6.18 6.23 10.83
C ALA A 35 6.77 6.24 9.41
N VAL A 36 5.92 6.08 8.39
CA VAL A 36 6.31 5.89 6.99
C VAL A 36 5.44 6.75 6.06
N PRO A 37 6.01 7.45 5.07
CA PRO A 37 5.22 8.15 4.05
C PRO A 37 4.57 7.14 3.10
N THR A 38 3.27 7.22 2.89
CA THR A 38 2.50 6.28 2.07
C THR A 38 1.32 6.97 1.38
N ILE A 39 0.57 6.23 0.57
CA ILE A 39 -0.72 6.64 0.03
C ILE A 39 -1.81 5.82 0.73
N TRP A 40 -2.75 6.50 1.39
CA TRP A 40 -3.89 5.92 2.10
C TRP A 40 -5.12 5.90 1.20
N ASP A 41 -5.82 4.77 1.19
CA ASP A 41 -7.04 4.56 0.45
C ASP A 41 -8.02 3.77 1.34
N SER A 42 -8.96 4.50 1.94
CA SER A 42 -9.92 3.97 2.90
C SER A 42 -11.10 3.24 2.26
N GLY A 43 -11.21 3.26 0.91
CA GLY A 43 -12.35 2.73 0.17
C GLY A 43 -13.68 3.45 0.41
N LYS A 44 -13.74 4.43 1.33
CA LYS A 44 -14.95 5.22 1.65
C LYS A 44 -15.15 6.41 0.71
N GLU A 45 -14.05 7.00 0.27
CA GLU A 45 -14.04 8.12 -0.68
C GLU A 45 -13.33 7.70 -1.97
N GLN A 46 -13.73 8.26 -3.11
CA GLN A 46 -13.06 8.03 -4.40
C GLN A 46 -11.64 8.63 -4.47
N ARG A 47 -11.11 9.17 -3.36
CA ARG A 47 -9.82 9.86 -3.33
C ARG A 47 -8.83 9.12 -2.46
N THR A 48 -7.63 8.94 -3.03
CA THR A 48 -6.49 8.39 -2.30
C THR A 48 -5.59 9.52 -1.82
N THR A 49 -5.21 9.51 -0.55
CA THR A 49 -4.57 10.65 0.12
C THR A 49 -3.12 10.32 0.48
N PRO A 50 -2.13 11.12 0.03
CA PRO A 50 -0.76 10.98 0.51
C PRO A 50 -0.69 11.36 1.99
N CYS A 51 -0.15 10.48 2.83
CA CYS A 51 -0.08 10.68 4.28
C CYS A 51 1.16 10.02 4.88
N GLU A 52 1.47 10.35 6.13
CA GLU A 52 2.31 9.52 6.98
C GLU A 52 1.43 8.48 7.68
N VAL A 53 1.74 7.21 7.51
CA VAL A 53 1.16 6.13 8.29
C VAL A 53 2.02 5.86 9.50
N ILE A 54 1.39 5.84 10.66
CA ILE A 54 2.04 5.66 11.95
C ILE A 54 1.48 4.41 12.61
N VAL A 55 2.37 3.48 12.97
CA VAL A 55 2.03 2.32 13.79
C VAL A 55 2.35 2.67 15.23
N THR A 56 1.39 2.55 16.12
CA THR A 56 1.58 2.69 17.56
C THR A 56 1.42 1.33 18.25
N ASN A 57 1.61 1.30 19.57
CA ASN A 57 1.30 0.14 20.40
C ASN A 57 -0.21 -0.14 20.52
N GLN A 58 -1.09 0.75 20.05
CA GLN A 58 -2.55 0.60 20.20
C GLN A 58 -3.31 0.61 18.87
N ARG A 59 -2.84 1.39 17.88
CA ARG A 59 -3.56 1.61 16.62
C ARG A 59 -2.63 1.94 15.45
N LEU A 60 -3.20 1.85 14.26
CA LEU A 60 -2.65 2.32 13.00
C LEU A 60 -3.31 3.65 12.66
N ILE A 61 -2.51 4.70 12.44
CA ILE A 61 -2.99 6.06 12.22
C ILE A 61 -2.57 6.54 10.83
N GLY A 62 -3.52 7.08 10.08
CA GLY A 62 -3.26 7.90 8.89
C GLY A 62 -3.17 9.37 9.27
N TYR A 63 -2.05 10.02 8.97
CA TYR A 63 -1.79 11.41 9.33
C TYR A 63 -1.29 12.20 8.13
N TYR A 64 -2.08 13.15 7.62
CA TYR A 64 -1.76 13.83 6.36
C TYR A 64 -1.50 15.32 6.55
N ALA A 65 -0.64 15.87 5.71
CA ALA A 65 -0.43 17.31 5.62
C ALA A 65 -1.39 17.87 4.57
N VAL A 66 -2.19 18.87 4.94
CA VAL A 66 -2.98 19.63 3.98
C VAL A 66 -2.09 20.70 3.35
N ASP A 67 -2.44 21.15 2.14
CA ASP A 67 -1.77 22.25 1.44
C ASP A 67 -1.74 23.55 2.28
N PHE A 68 -0.86 24.46 1.88
CA PHE A 68 -0.51 25.65 2.65
C PHE A 68 -1.75 26.46 3.09
N PRO A 69 -1.83 26.90 4.36
CA PRO A 69 -0.83 26.75 5.43
C PRO A 69 -0.84 25.32 5.96
N ARG A 70 0.33 24.65 5.95
CA ARG A 70 0.56 23.20 6.18
C ARG A 70 0.03 22.66 7.52
N ARG A 71 -1.29 22.70 7.72
CA ARG A 71 -1.96 22.16 8.89
C ARG A 71 -1.97 20.66 8.70
N ARG A 72 -1.38 19.95 9.66
CA ARG A 72 -1.46 18.49 9.68
C ARG A 72 -2.79 18.09 10.30
N ARG A 73 -3.47 17.13 9.69
CA ARG A 73 -4.76 16.64 10.15
C ARG A 73 -4.71 15.12 10.30
N PHE A 74 -5.41 14.67 11.32
CA PHE A 74 -5.76 13.27 11.47
C PHE A 74 -6.69 12.86 10.32
N LEU A 75 -6.37 11.74 9.67
CA LEU A 75 -7.18 11.20 8.57
C LEU A 75 -8.20 10.20 9.11
N GLU A 76 -7.68 9.08 9.62
CA GLU A 76 -8.45 7.93 10.08
C GLU A 76 -7.51 7.07 10.96
N GLU A 77 -8.10 6.26 11.84
CA GLU A 77 -7.37 5.26 12.63
C GLU A 77 -8.01 3.88 12.54
N ARG A 78 -7.20 2.86 12.83
CA ARG A 78 -7.63 1.48 12.99
C ARG A 78 -7.01 0.92 14.25
N SER A 79 -7.83 0.55 15.23
CA SER A 79 -7.34 -0.10 16.45
C SER A 79 -6.70 -1.43 16.11
N LEU A 80 -5.52 -1.72 16.68
CA LEU A 80 -4.85 -3.01 16.47
C LEU A 80 -5.73 -4.18 16.90
N SER A 81 -6.55 -4.01 17.93
CA SER A 81 -7.49 -5.02 18.43
C SER A 81 -8.63 -5.36 17.45
N THR A 82 -8.93 -4.45 16.51
CA THR A 82 -10.01 -4.62 15.52
C THR A 82 -9.52 -5.18 14.19
N ILE A 83 -8.20 -5.28 13.99
CA ILE A 83 -7.63 -5.75 12.74
C ILE A 83 -7.78 -7.27 12.68
N ASN A 84 -8.56 -7.75 11.72
CA ASN A 84 -8.80 -9.17 11.49
C ASN A 84 -7.80 -9.78 10.51
N SER A 85 -7.35 -9.02 9.52
CA SER A 85 -6.34 -9.51 8.58
C SER A 85 -5.48 -8.39 7.99
N VAL A 86 -4.23 -8.75 7.71
CA VAL A 86 -3.24 -7.88 7.08
C VAL A 86 -2.59 -8.65 5.94
N THR A 87 -2.87 -8.23 4.71
CA THR A 87 -2.38 -8.90 3.50
C THR A 87 -1.42 -8.00 2.74
N LEU A 88 -0.18 -8.45 2.55
CA LEU A 88 0.77 -7.80 1.66
C LEU A 88 0.48 -8.23 0.21
N ARG A 89 0.08 -7.28 -0.62
CA ARG A 89 -0.38 -7.50 -1.99
C ARG A 89 0.64 -7.01 -3.02
N HIS A 90 0.94 -7.87 -3.98
CA HIS A 90 1.85 -7.58 -5.09
C HIS A 90 1.09 -7.54 -6.41
N LYS A 91 1.03 -6.38 -7.06
CA LYS A 91 0.47 -6.26 -8.41
C LYS A 91 1.56 -6.55 -9.45
N THR A 92 1.36 -7.57 -10.28
CA THR A 92 2.38 -8.06 -11.24
C THR A 92 2.91 -6.98 -12.18
N TYR A 93 2.06 -6.03 -12.60
CA TYR A 93 2.41 -5.00 -13.58
C TYR A 93 2.45 -3.57 -13.00
N GLU A 94 2.53 -3.43 -11.67
CA GLU A 94 2.74 -2.14 -10.99
C GLU A 94 3.95 -2.27 -10.02
N PRO A 95 5.19 -2.25 -10.53
CA PRO A 95 6.38 -2.60 -9.73
C PRO A 95 6.78 -1.54 -8.69
N LEU A 96 6.38 -0.28 -8.90
CA LEU A 96 6.83 0.85 -8.08
C LEU A 96 6.20 0.86 -6.68
N PHE A 97 4.95 0.42 -6.57
CA PHE A 97 4.21 0.43 -5.32
C PHE A 97 3.73 -0.96 -4.98
N ARG A 98 3.92 -1.32 -3.72
CA ARG A 98 3.30 -2.48 -3.10
C ARG A 98 2.12 -2.00 -2.27
N GLU A 99 1.13 -2.86 -2.13
CA GLU A 99 -0.11 -2.53 -1.45
C GLU A 99 -0.22 -3.40 -0.20
N LEU A 100 -0.57 -2.80 0.92
CA LEU A 100 -0.91 -3.48 2.16
C LEU A 100 -2.41 -3.31 2.37
N MET A 101 -3.14 -4.40 2.43
CA MET A 101 -4.56 -4.41 2.75
C MET A 101 -4.73 -4.75 4.23
N VAL A 102 -5.33 -3.83 4.98
CA VAL A 102 -5.70 -4.01 6.40
C VAL A 102 -7.22 -4.11 6.45
N SER A 103 -7.74 -5.16 7.05
CA SER A 103 -9.18 -5.42 7.13
C SER A 103 -9.59 -5.63 8.58
N ASP A 104 -10.67 -4.96 8.98
CA ASP A 104 -11.35 -5.16 10.27
C ASP A 104 -12.58 -6.09 10.16
N GLY A 105 -12.77 -6.70 8.98
CA GLY A 105 -13.91 -7.56 8.65
C GLY A 105 -15.10 -6.81 8.04
N GLN A 106 -15.33 -5.55 8.44
CA GLN A 106 -16.40 -4.72 7.88
C GLN A 106 -15.92 -3.83 6.73
N SER A 107 -14.65 -3.44 6.75
CA SER A 107 -14.06 -2.47 5.85
C SER A 107 -12.61 -2.83 5.52
N LYS A 108 -12.16 -2.38 4.35
CA LYS A 108 -10.81 -2.64 3.83
C LYS A 108 -10.09 -1.33 3.64
N LEU A 109 -8.91 -1.24 4.21
CA LEU A 109 -7.98 -0.13 4.06
C LEU A 109 -6.82 -0.59 3.19
N TYR A 110 -6.51 0.17 2.14
CA TYR A 110 -5.37 -0.06 1.27
C TYR A 110 -4.30 1.00 1.51
N ILE A 111 -3.08 0.56 1.82
CA ILE A 111 -1.92 1.42 2.01
C ILE A 111 -0.91 1.10 0.91
N ARG A 112 -0.50 2.10 0.14
CA ARG A 112 0.48 1.91 -0.95
C ARG A 112 1.79 2.62 -0.63
N ALA A 113 2.90 1.91 -0.76
CA ALA A 113 4.24 2.43 -0.52
C ALA A 113 5.30 1.69 -1.34
N PRO A 114 6.51 2.27 -1.52
CA PRO A 114 7.66 1.53 -2.03
C PRO A 114 7.92 0.25 -1.23
N ARG A 115 8.51 -0.75 -1.87
CA ARG A 115 8.71 -2.10 -1.29
C ARG A 115 9.31 -2.09 0.12
N ARG A 116 10.42 -1.39 0.32
CA ARG A 116 11.10 -1.33 1.63
C ARG A 116 10.20 -0.78 2.73
N GLN A 117 9.40 0.22 2.40
CA GLN A 117 8.52 0.93 3.32
C GLN A 117 7.29 0.07 3.68
N ILE A 118 6.69 -0.61 2.69
CA ILE A 118 5.54 -1.48 2.97
C ILE A 118 5.95 -2.71 3.78
N GLU A 119 7.13 -3.27 3.53
CA GLU A 119 7.64 -4.46 4.25
C GLU A 119 7.97 -4.10 5.70
N ALA A 120 8.54 -2.91 5.93
CA ALA A 120 8.72 -2.35 7.27
C ALA A 120 7.37 -2.11 7.97
N LEU A 121 6.36 -1.62 7.26
CA LEU A 121 5.02 -1.41 7.81
C LEU A 121 4.34 -2.74 8.17
N TYR A 122 4.41 -3.74 7.29
CA TYR A 122 3.86 -5.08 7.52
C TYR A 122 4.51 -5.76 8.73
N SER A 123 5.85 -5.70 8.84
CA SER A 123 6.57 -6.26 9.98
C SER A 123 6.29 -5.53 11.28
N ALA A 124 6.27 -4.19 11.27
CA ALA A 124 5.93 -3.40 12.46
C ALA A 124 4.49 -3.65 12.93
N LEU A 125 3.52 -3.75 12.02
CA LEU A 125 2.14 -4.11 12.37
C LEU A 125 2.07 -5.49 13.00
N ARG A 126 2.74 -6.48 12.41
CA ARG A 126 2.80 -7.84 12.93
C ARG A 126 3.38 -7.90 14.33
N SER A 127 4.55 -7.28 14.54
CA SER A 127 5.19 -7.22 15.85
C SER A 127 4.34 -6.44 16.86
N ALA A 128 3.68 -5.35 16.44
CA ALA A 128 2.81 -4.59 17.32
C ALA A 128 1.57 -5.39 17.73
N THR A 129 0.93 -6.14 16.81
CA THR A 129 -0.17 -7.02 17.17
C THR A 129 0.27 -8.17 18.07
N GLU A 130 1.40 -8.81 17.79
CA GLU A 130 1.91 -9.92 18.61
C GLU A 130 2.29 -9.46 20.04
N GLN A 131 2.80 -8.24 20.18
CA GLN A 131 3.29 -7.72 21.47
C GLN A 131 2.23 -7.01 22.31
N TYR A 132 1.28 -6.31 21.69
CA TYR A 132 0.37 -5.40 22.40
C TYR A 132 -1.11 -5.77 22.28
N VAL A 133 -1.49 -6.65 21.35
CA VAL A 133 -2.84 -7.24 21.38
C VAL A 133 -2.74 -8.48 22.27
N PRO A 134 -3.54 -8.59 23.34
CA PRO A 134 -3.54 -9.78 24.16
C PRO A 134 -3.92 -10.97 23.27
N ALA A 135 -2.95 -11.85 22.98
CA ALA A 135 -3.30 -13.25 22.79
C ALA A 135 -4.02 -13.66 24.07
N ALA A 136 -5.18 -14.30 23.96
CA ALA A 136 -5.84 -14.93 25.09
C ALA A 136 -4.77 -15.61 25.95
N SER A 137 -4.70 -15.17 27.20
CA SER A 137 -3.87 -15.67 28.28
C SER A 137 -3.34 -17.08 28.01
N THR A 138 -2.02 -17.20 27.93
CA THR A 138 -1.32 -18.43 28.25
C THR A 138 -1.64 -18.79 29.71
N THR A 139 -2.79 -19.42 29.93
CA THR A 139 -3.10 -20.09 31.20
C THR A 139 -2.48 -21.47 31.12
N PHE A 140 -1.21 -21.55 31.52
CA PHE A 140 -0.69 -22.78 32.11
C PHE A 140 -1.37 -22.91 33.48
N GLU A 141 -2.44 -23.67 33.57
CA GLU A 141 -2.94 -24.15 34.86
C GLU A 141 -3.26 -25.64 34.71
N ASP A 142 -2.40 -26.42 35.38
CA ASP A 142 -2.46 -27.86 35.57
C ASP A 142 -3.65 -28.17 36.49
N THR A 143 -4.68 -28.92 36.05
CA THR A 143 -5.61 -29.81 36.83
C THR A 143 -6.79 -30.29 35.94
N PRO A 144 -7.17 -31.60 35.92
CA PRO A 144 -8.21 -32.19 35.05
C PRO A 144 -9.57 -32.42 35.78
N PRO A 145 -10.58 -33.10 35.20
CA PRO A 145 -11.39 -32.74 34.03
C PRO A 145 -12.88 -32.54 34.42
N SER A 146 -13.63 -31.70 33.72
CA SER A 146 -15.09 -31.82 33.66
C SER A 146 -15.64 -31.25 32.36
N GLU A 147 -16.49 -32.05 31.76
CA GLU A 147 -17.14 -31.89 30.47
C GLU A 147 -18.01 -30.64 30.40
N GLU A 148 -17.82 -29.84 29.35
CA GLU A 148 -18.89 -29.33 28.50
C GLU A 148 -18.25 -28.63 27.30
N VAL A 149 -18.12 -29.37 26.20
CA VAL A 149 -17.61 -28.86 24.92
C VAL A 149 -18.67 -27.96 24.30
N ARG A 150 -18.62 -26.66 24.60
CA ARG A 150 -19.09 -25.63 23.67
C ARG A 150 -17.96 -25.36 22.67
N PRO A 151 -18.21 -25.32 21.35
CA PRO A 151 -17.19 -24.92 20.39
C PRO A 151 -16.86 -23.44 20.64
N ALA A 152 -15.78 -23.20 21.37
CA ALA A 152 -15.20 -21.88 21.53
C ALA A 152 -14.73 -21.43 20.15
N THR A 153 -15.40 -20.42 19.58
CA THR A 153 -14.91 -19.70 18.41
C THR A 153 -13.49 -19.24 18.73
N PRO A 154 -12.46 -19.63 17.94
CA PRO A 154 -11.11 -19.19 18.22
C PRO A 154 -11.04 -17.67 18.14
N PRO A 155 -10.29 -16.99 19.04
CA PRO A 155 -10.10 -15.56 18.96
C PRO A 155 -9.52 -15.19 17.58
N PRO A 156 -9.87 -14.02 17.00
CA PRO A 156 -9.39 -13.62 15.69
C PRO A 156 -7.89 -13.37 15.78
N THR A 157 -7.09 -14.41 15.58
CA THR A 157 -5.67 -14.25 15.29
C THR A 157 -5.63 -13.49 13.98
N SER A 158 -5.20 -12.23 14.04
CA SER A 158 -5.16 -11.38 12.86
C SER A 158 -4.37 -12.09 11.76
N ALA A 159 -5.05 -12.44 10.67
CA ALA A 159 -4.47 -13.30 9.64
C ALA A 159 -3.46 -12.50 8.81
N TYR A 160 -2.17 -12.79 8.98
CA TYR A 160 -1.08 -12.17 8.24
C TYR A 160 -0.76 -12.98 6.97
N GLY A 161 -1.06 -12.42 5.80
CA GLY A 161 -0.94 -13.09 4.51
C GLY A 161 -0.07 -12.34 3.49
N ARG A 162 0.34 -13.05 2.44
CA ARG A 162 0.92 -12.48 1.22
C ARG A 162 0.08 -12.93 0.03
N GLN A 163 -0.22 -12.01 -0.88
CA GLN A 163 -1.07 -12.28 -2.04
C GLN A 163 -0.49 -11.65 -3.30
N ASP A 164 -0.30 -12.45 -4.35
CA ASP A 164 0.03 -11.94 -5.67
C ASP A 164 -1.26 -11.68 -6.47
N ILE A 165 -1.49 -10.43 -6.85
CA ILE A 165 -2.62 -10.04 -7.69
C ILE A 165 -2.18 -10.10 -9.15
N ARG A 166 -2.66 -11.15 -9.84
CA ARG A 166 -2.59 -11.23 -11.30
C ARG A 166 -3.63 -10.29 -11.89
N THR A 167 -3.17 -9.22 -12.53
CA THR A 167 -4.03 -8.33 -13.34
C THR A 167 -3.81 -8.64 -14.81
N PRO A 168 -4.80 -8.46 -15.70
CA PRO A 168 -4.59 -8.64 -17.13
C PRO A 168 -3.55 -7.63 -17.65
N PHE A 169 -2.67 -8.09 -18.53
CA PHE A 169 -1.58 -7.26 -19.05
C PHE A 169 -2.09 -6.10 -19.91
N SER A 170 -3.13 -6.32 -20.72
CA SER A 170 -3.64 -5.39 -21.74
C SER A 170 -3.99 -3.99 -21.22
N GLY A 171 -4.43 -3.88 -19.97
CA GLY A 171 -4.76 -2.60 -19.32
C GLY A 171 -3.67 -2.07 -18.38
N SER A 172 -2.49 -2.71 -18.31
CA SER A 172 -1.43 -2.36 -17.37
C SER A 172 -0.62 -1.13 -17.83
N PRO A 173 0.03 -0.38 -16.91
CA PRO A 173 0.86 0.76 -17.29
C PRO A 173 2.04 0.33 -18.16
N LEU A 174 2.55 -0.89 -17.93
CA LEU A 174 3.64 -1.47 -18.70
C LEU A 174 3.21 -1.76 -20.14
N ALA A 175 2.03 -2.36 -20.35
CA ALA A 175 1.50 -2.58 -21.70
C ALA A 175 1.30 -1.27 -22.46
N ILE A 176 0.73 -0.25 -21.81
CA ILE A 176 0.57 1.08 -22.39
C ILE A 176 1.94 1.69 -22.76
N ALA A 177 2.94 1.55 -21.90
CA ALA A 177 4.29 2.03 -22.15
C ALA A 177 4.97 1.29 -23.32
N LEU A 178 4.86 -0.04 -23.37
CA LEU A 178 5.40 -0.83 -24.48
C LEU A 178 4.72 -0.49 -25.80
N LEU A 179 3.41 -0.29 -25.80
CA LEU A 179 2.65 0.07 -27.00
C LEU A 179 3.06 1.47 -27.50
N PHE A 180 3.29 2.42 -26.59
CA PHE A 180 3.79 3.75 -26.92
C PHE A 180 5.22 3.71 -27.49
N VAL A 181 6.16 3.08 -26.77
CA VAL A 181 7.57 3.01 -27.18
C VAL A 181 7.72 2.19 -28.47
N GLY A 182 7.02 1.06 -28.56
CA GLY A 182 7.00 0.23 -29.75
C GLY A 182 6.43 0.97 -30.96
N GLY A 183 5.33 1.71 -30.77
CA GLY A 183 4.78 2.58 -31.82
C GLY A 183 5.79 3.61 -32.32
N LEU A 184 6.48 4.29 -31.40
CA LEU A 184 7.51 5.30 -31.75
C LEU A 184 8.70 4.68 -32.50
N VAL A 185 9.16 3.49 -32.08
CA VAL A 185 10.23 2.77 -32.79
C VAL A 185 9.79 2.39 -34.21
N ILE A 186 8.55 1.92 -34.37
CA ILE A 186 8.00 1.58 -35.68
C ILE A 186 7.88 2.82 -36.58
N GLU A 187 7.47 3.98 -36.05
CA GLU A 187 7.46 5.24 -36.80
C GLU A 187 8.84 5.62 -37.32
N VAL A 188 9.87 5.56 -36.46
CA VAL A 188 11.25 5.89 -36.83
C VAL A 188 11.78 4.94 -37.90
N ILE A 189 11.51 3.64 -37.77
CA ILE A 189 11.90 2.63 -38.77
C ILE A 189 11.16 2.86 -40.10
N GLY A 190 9.85 3.11 -40.05
CA GLY A 190 9.04 3.38 -41.25
C GLY A 190 9.51 4.62 -42.00
N PHE A 191 9.83 5.69 -41.27
CA PHE A 191 10.41 6.92 -41.84
C PHE A 191 11.80 6.66 -42.43
N GLY A 192 12.65 5.92 -41.72
CA GLY A 192 13.98 5.54 -42.23
C GLY A 192 13.91 4.71 -43.51
N LEU A 193 13.00 3.73 -43.56
CA LEU A 193 12.72 2.92 -44.75
C LEU A 193 12.22 3.77 -45.91
N TRP A 194 11.31 4.71 -45.66
CA TRP A 194 10.85 5.65 -46.68
C TRP A 194 12.01 6.48 -47.25
N MET A 195 12.85 7.05 -46.39
CA MET A 195 14.00 7.86 -46.80
C MET A 195 15.04 7.05 -47.58
N MET A 196 15.33 5.81 -47.17
CA MET A 196 16.31 4.95 -47.85
C MET A 196 15.81 4.43 -49.20
N THR A 197 14.55 4.01 -49.26
CA THR A 197 14.00 3.36 -50.46
C THR A 197 13.35 4.34 -51.43
N GLN A 198 13.13 5.59 -51.00
CA GLN A 198 12.27 6.59 -51.65
C GLN A 198 10.86 6.08 -52.00
N SER A 199 10.44 4.95 -51.40
CA SER A 199 9.17 4.32 -51.67
C SER A 199 8.20 4.59 -50.53
N LEU A 200 7.13 5.34 -50.85
CA LEU A 200 6.03 5.54 -49.90
C LEU A 200 5.34 4.21 -49.57
N GLN A 201 5.26 3.27 -50.52
CA GLN A 201 4.57 1.99 -50.30
C GLN A 201 5.27 1.12 -49.24
N ALA A 202 6.59 1.24 -49.10
CA ALA A 202 7.36 0.48 -48.13
C ALA A 202 7.35 1.11 -46.73
N GLY A 203 7.47 2.43 -46.62
CA GLY A 203 7.62 3.11 -45.32
C GLY A 203 6.32 3.62 -44.70
N LEU A 204 5.35 4.04 -45.53
CA LEU A 204 4.11 4.66 -45.04
C LEU A 204 3.23 3.72 -44.18
N PRO A 205 3.04 2.43 -44.52
CA PRO A 205 2.23 1.52 -43.70
C PRO A 205 2.82 1.32 -42.30
N LEU A 206 4.14 1.20 -42.18
CA LEU A 206 4.85 1.11 -40.90
C LEU A 206 4.67 2.40 -40.11
N PHE A 207 4.88 3.56 -40.74
CA PHE A 207 4.69 4.84 -40.08
C PHE A 207 3.27 5.03 -39.53
N ILE A 208 2.24 4.72 -40.33
CA ILE A 208 0.83 4.80 -39.89
C ILE A 208 0.55 3.81 -38.75
N ALA A 209 1.05 2.58 -38.83
CA ALA A 209 0.88 1.59 -37.77
C ALA A 209 1.49 2.05 -36.44
N GLY A 210 2.68 2.66 -36.50
CA GLY A 210 3.33 3.26 -35.33
C GLY A 210 2.50 4.40 -34.73
N LEU A 211 1.96 5.28 -35.57
CA LEU A 211 1.12 6.41 -35.16
C LEU A 211 -0.20 5.96 -34.52
N VAL A 212 -0.86 4.95 -35.10
CA VAL A 212 -2.06 4.34 -34.51
C VAL A 212 -1.75 3.74 -33.14
N ALA A 213 -0.59 3.07 -32.99
CA ALA A 213 -0.17 2.55 -31.69
C ALA A 213 0.03 3.69 -30.68
N VAL A 214 0.78 4.75 -31.02
CA VAL A 214 1.00 5.91 -30.12
C VAL A 214 -0.33 6.56 -29.71
N LEU A 215 -1.24 6.80 -30.65
CA LEU A 215 -2.57 7.35 -30.38
C LEU A 215 -3.37 6.43 -29.44
N THR A 216 -3.37 5.13 -29.71
CA THR A 216 -4.05 4.14 -28.87
C THR A 216 -3.50 4.15 -27.44
N ALA A 217 -2.17 4.18 -27.28
CA ALA A 217 -1.53 4.26 -25.97
C ALA A 217 -1.93 5.53 -25.20
N THR A 218 -1.95 6.68 -25.87
CA THR A 218 -2.32 7.96 -25.24
C THR A 218 -3.79 7.98 -24.84
N PHE A 219 -4.68 7.41 -25.65
CA PHE A 219 -6.11 7.30 -25.34
C PHE A 219 -6.35 6.38 -24.13
N LEU A 220 -5.74 5.18 -24.12
CA LEU A 220 -5.81 4.28 -22.95
C LEU A 220 -5.26 4.93 -21.68
N ARG A 221 -4.15 5.69 -21.79
CA ARG A 221 -3.58 6.42 -20.65
C ARG A 221 -4.56 7.46 -20.09
N ARG A 222 -5.23 8.21 -20.96
CA ARG A 222 -6.24 9.20 -20.56
C ARG A 222 -7.48 8.56 -19.94
N GLN A 223 -8.02 7.50 -20.55
CA GLN A 223 -9.15 6.77 -19.98
C GLN A 223 -8.86 6.27 -18.56
N ARG A 224 -7.66 5.74 -18.34
CA ARG A 224 -7.26 5.27 -17.00
C ARG A 224 -7.11 6.40 -15.97
N GLN A 225 -6.74 7.60 -16.40
CA GLN A 225 -6.68 8.77 -15.52
C GLN A 225 -8.07 9.33 -15.19
N ALA A 226 -9.06 9.13 -16.06
CA ALA A 226 -10.43 9.57 -15.84
C ALA A 226 -11.25 8.62 -14.95
N ILE A 227 -10.88 7.34 -14.91
CA ILE A 227 -11.53 6.30 -14.07
C ILE A 227 -10.96 6.26 -12.64
N LYS A 228 -9.81 6.91 -12.40
CA LYS A 228 -9.19 7.04 -11.07
C LYS A 228 -9.54 8.38 -10.44
#